data_AF-A0A9E0M0F8-F1
#
_entry.id   AF-A0A9E0M0F8-F1
#
_cell.length_a   1.000
_cell.length_b   1.000
_cell.length_c   1.000
_cell.angle_alpha   90.00
_cell.angle_beta   90.00
_cell.angle_gamma   90.00
#
_symmetry.space_group_name_H-M   'P 1'
#
loop_
_entity.id
_entity.type
_entity.pdbx_description
1 polymer ?
#
loop_
_entity_poly.entity_id
_entity_poly.type
_entity_poly.pdbx_seq_one_letter_code
_entity_poly.pdbx_strand_id
1 'polypeptide(L)' 'MQTLDDGAHDREVGQRHPTRDTTRIDDTRIEAVRPLITPALLMEKWPGSEATLALVERSREAIARILRGHDDRLLV' A
#
# COMPACT_ATOMS: atom_id res chain seq x y z
N MET A 1 0.63 -2.25 21.34
CA MET A 1 0.95 -2.60 19.94
C MET A 1 1.47 -1.33 19.29
N GLN A 2 2.77 -1.24 18.98
CA GLN A 2 3.34 -0.03 18.37
C GLN A 2 2.78 0.11 16.94
N THR A 3 2.24 1.29 16.63
CA THR A 3 1.78 1.67 15.28
C THR A 3 2.98 1.70 14.35
N LEU A 4 2.93 0.97 13.24
CA LEU A 4 4.07 0.83 12.31
C LEU A 4 4.37 2.12 11.54
N ASP A 5 3.36 2.97 11.39
CA ASP A 5 3.42 4.20 10.61
C ASP A 5 2.34 5.16 11.15
N ASP A 6 2.72 6.40 11.45
CA ASP A 6 1.83 7.52 11.77
C ASP A 6 2.11 8.66 10.78
N GLY A 7 1.49 8.55 9.60
CA GLY A 7 1.66 9.49 8.50
C GLY A 7 1.12 10.90 8.78
N ALA A 8 0.32 11.11 9.83
CA ALA A 8 -0.14 12.44 10.22
C ALA A 8 0.92 13.22 11.01
N HIS A 9 1.90 12.52 11.60
CA HIS A 9 2.92 13.13 12.46
C HIS A 9 4.37 12.80 12.04
N ASP A 10 4.58 12.15 10.88
CA ASP A 10 5.89 11.64 10.40
C ASP A 10 6.64 10.90 11.53
N ARG A 11 5.87 10.12 12.31
CA ARG A 11 6.35 9.26 13.38
C ARG A 11 6.28 7.82 12.90
N GLU A 12 7.30 7.42 12.18
CA GLU A 12 7.48 6.04 11.75
C GLU A 12 8.34 5.25 12.75
N VAL A 13 8.16 3.92 12.74
CA VAL A 13 9.00 3.01 13.52
C VAL A 13 10.35 2.85 12.81
N GLY A 14 11.40 3.50 13.33
CA GLY A 14 12.77 3.36 12.85
C GLY A 14 13.64 4.56 13.18
N GLN A 15 14.97 4.39 13.20
CA GLN A 15 15.88 5.55 13.28
C GLN A 15 15.96 6.26 11.93
N ARG A 16 15.89 7.60 11.93
CA ARG A 16 16.14 8.44 10.75
C ARG A 16 17.61 8.34 10.36
N HIS A 17 18.00 7.29 9.65
CA HIS A 17 19.34 7.21 9.10
C HIS A 17 19.44 8.12 7.87
N PRO A 18 20.42 9.05 7.83
CA PRO A 18 20.60 9.92 6.68
C PRO A 18 20.91 9.08 5.44
N THR A 19 20.39 9.52 4.28
CA THR A 19 20.73 8.90 3.01
C THR A 19 22.22 9.02 2.78
N ARG A 20 22.88 7.92 2.45
CA ARG A 20 24.30 7.94 2.15
C ARG A 20 24.50 8.48 0.74
N ASP A 21 25.00 9.71 0.62
CA ASP A 21 25.40 10.28 -0.67
C ASP A 21 26.47 9.38 -1.31
N THR A 22 26.14 8.83 -2.48
CA THR A 22 27.02 7.94 -3.23
C THR A 22 27.92 8.69 -4.21
N THR A 23 27.67 10.00 -4.42
CA THR A 23 28.48 10.87 -5.28
C THR A 23 28.70 12.24 -4.61
N ARG A 24 28.80 13.33 -5.38
CA ARG A 24 28.88 14.72 -4.87
C ARG A 24 27.56 15.48 -5.07
N ILE A 25 26.66 14.92 -5.86
CA ILE A 25 25.43 15.57 -6.35
C ILE A 25 24.21 14.69 -6.17
N ASP A 26 24.38 13.51 -5.58
CA ASP A 26 23.29 12.59 -5.34
C ASP A 26 22.56 13.03 -4.06
N ASP A 27 21.24 12.89 -4.04
CA ASP A 27 20.42 13.07 -2.83
C ASP A 27 20.64 14.40 -2.05
N THR A 28 21.06 15.48 -2.73
CA THR A 28 21.45 16.77 -2.12
C THR A 28 20.38 17.44 -1.24
N ARG A 29 19.11 17.02 -1.36
CA ARG A 29 17.98 17.50 -0.55
C ARG A 29 17.14 16.36 0.03
N ILE A 30 17.65 15.14 0.05
CA ILE A 30 16.96 13.99 0.65
C ILE A 30 17.41 13.88 2.10
N GLU A 31 16.47 14.03 3.03
CA GLU A 31 16.74 13.90 4.47
C GLU A 31 17.14 12.46 4.83
N ALA A 32 16.42 11.46 4.31
CA ALA A 32 16.66 10.05 4.54
C ALA A 32 15.97 9.18 3.47
N VAL A 33 16.57 8.04 3.13
CA VAL A 33 15.95 6.96 2.36
C VAL A 33 15.62 5.84 3.34
N ARG A 34 14.33 5.54 3.46
CA ARG A 34 13.82 4.53 4.38
C ARG A 34 13.38 3.29 3.59
N PRO A 35 13.83 2.09 3.97
CA PRO A 35 13.36 0.86 3.34
C PRO A 35 11.90 0.59 3.72
N LEU A 36 11.07 0.25 2.73
CA LEU A 36 9.69 -0.17 2.95
C LEU A 36 9.59 -1.68 3.15
N ILE A 37 8.62 -2.13 3.95
CA ILE A 37 8.24 -3.55 4.01
C ILE A 37 7.79 -4.01 2.62
N THR A 38 8.19 -5.22 2.22
CA THR A 38 7.76 -5.75 0.92
C THR A 38 6.26 -6.08 0.95
N PRO A 39 5.54 -5.97 -0.19
CA PRO A 39 4.14 -6.34 -0.26
C PRO A 39 3.88 -7.79 0.19
N ALA A 40 4.77 -8.72 -0.14
CA ALA A 40 4.63 -10.12 0.25
C ALA A 40 4.66 -10.31 1.78
N LEU A 41 5.59 -9.64 2.48
CA LEU A 41 5.68 -9.69 3.93
C LEU A 41 4.48 -9.00 4.61
N LEU A 42 3.94 -7.94 3.98
CA LEU A 42 2.72 -7.30 4.46
C LEU A 42 1.52 -8.25 4.35
N MET A 43 1.38 -8.94 3.22
CA MET A 43 0.29 -9.89 2.98
C MET A 43 0.38 -11.12 3.89
N GLU A 44 1.59 -11.58 4.21
CA GLU A 44 1.78 -12.68 5.18
C GLU A 44 1.35 -12.27 6.59
N LYS A 45 1.69 -11.05 7.01
CA LYS A 45 1.39 -10.57 8.36
C LYS A 45 -0.08 -10.19 8.54
N TRP A 46 -0.75 -9.73 7.49
CA TRP A 46 -2.19 -9.43 7.48
C TRP A 46 -2.85 -10.08 6.27
N PRO A 47 -3.08 -11.40 6.32
CA PRO A 47 -3.76 -12.08 5.24
C PRO A 47 -5.19 -11.58 5.12
N GLY A 48 -5.66 -11.40 3.90
CA GLY A 48 -7.07 -11.15 3.64
C GLY A 48 -7.90 -12.37 4.05
N SER A 49 -9.07 -12.15 4.66
CA SER A 49 -9.99 -13.25 4.93
C SER A 49 -10.55 -13.81 3.61
N GLU A 50 -10.84 -15.11 3.57
CA GLU A 50 -11.52 -15.75 2.42
C GLU A 50 -12.80 -15.00 2.02
N ALA A 51 -13.57 -14.53 3.00
CA ALA A 51 -14.79 -13.75 2.75
C ALA A 51 -14.48 -12.42 2.05
N THR A 52 -13.42 -11.72 2.45
CA THR A 52 -12.97 -10.47 1.83
C THR A 52 -12.49 -10.71 0.40
N LEU A 53 -11.66 -11.74 0.18
CA LEU A 53 -11.13 -12.07 -1.14
C LEU A 53 -12.27 -12.41 -2.12
N ALA A 54 -13.19 -13.27 -1.68
CA ALA A 54 -14.32 -13.67 -2.50
C ALA A 54 -15.29 -12.51 -2.77
N LEU A 55 -15.44 -11.56 -1.83
CA LEU A 55 -16.19 -10.33 -2.06
C LEU A 55 -15.52 -9.48 -3.15
N VAL A 56 -14.20 -9.25 -3.05
CA VAL A 56 -13.45 -8.47 -4.04
C VAL A 56 -13.60 -9.07 -5.44
N GLU A 57 -13.48 -10.38 -5.58
CA GLU A 57 -13.64 -11.07 -6.86
C GLU A 57 -15.03 -10.86 -7.46
N ARG A 58 -16.09 -11.22 -6.71
CA ARG A 58 -17.49 -11.06 -7.18
C ARG A 58 -17.84 -9.61 -7.50
N SER A 59 -17.36 -8.66 -6.70
CA SER A 59 -17.57 -7.23 -6.95
C SER A 59 -16.91 -6.78 -8.25
N ARG A 60 -15.67 -7.22 -8.52
CA ARG A 60 -14.98 -6.90 -9.78
C ARG A 60 -15.71 -7.46 -11.00
N GLU A 61 -16.21 -8.69 -10.90
CA GLU A 61 -17.01 -9.29 -11.97
C GLU A 61 -18.32 -8.54 -12.22
N ALA A 62 -19.05 -8.20 -11.16
CA ALA A 62 -20.28 -7.44 -11.26
C ALA A 62 -20.05 -6.06 -11.90
N ILE A 63 -19.01 -5.34 -11.47
CA ILE A 63 -18.60 -4.07 -12.05
C ILE A 63 -18.26 -4.24 -13.54
N ALA A 64 -17.48 -5.27 -13.89
CA ALA A 64 -17.11 -5.52 -15.28
C ALA A 64 -18.32 -5.81 -16.18
N ARG A 65 -19.36 -6.49 -15.67
CA ARG A 65 -20.60 -6.71 -16.42
C ARG A 65 -21.37 -5.40 -16.64
N ILE A 66 -21.46 -4.54 -15.63
CA ILE A 66 -22.08 -3.21 -15.76
C ILE A 66 -21.34 -2.37 -16.81
N LEU A 67 -20.02 -2.28 -16.71
CA LEU A 67 -19.19 -1.50 -17.63
C LEU A 67 -19.25 -2.00 -19.09
N ARG A 68 -19.57 -3.28 -19.30
CA ARG A 68 -19.75 -3.87 -20.63
C ARG A 68 -21.19 -3.79 -21.15
N GLY A 69 -22.12 -3.23 -20.38
CA GLY A 69 -23.54 -3.20 -20.72
C GLY A 69 -24.24 -4.56 -20.63
N HIS A 70 -23.62 -5.54 -19.98
CA HIS A 70 -24.20 -6.87 -19.73
C HIS A 70 -25.00 -6.93 -18.41
N ASP A 71 -25.09 -5.81 -17.70
CA ASP A 71 -25.82 -5.61 -16.46
C ASP A 71 -26.26 -4.14 -16.45
N ASP A 72 -27.55 -3.88 -16.29
CA ASP A 72 -28.16 -2.55 -16.40
C ASP A 72 -28.22 -1.80 -15.05
N ARG A 73 -27.71 -2.42 -13.99
CA ARG A 73 -27.63 -1.79 -12.67
C ARG A 73 -26.67 -0.60 -12.67
N LEU A 74 -26.98 0.39 -11.85
CA LEU A 74 -26.14 1.56 -11.61
C LEU A 74 -25.05 1.22 -10.59
N LEU A 75 -23.79 1.54 -10.91
CA LEU A 75 -22.67 1.50 -9.97
C LEU A 75 -22.69 2.79 -9.11
N VAL A 76 -22.58 2.65 -7.79
CA VAL A 76 -22.60 3.76 -6.80
C VAL A 76 -21.39 3.73 -5.87
#